data_AF-A0A1F8FC77-F1
#
_entry.id   AF-A0A1F8FC77-F1
#
_cell.length_a   1.000
_cell.length_b   1.000
_cell.length_c   1.000
_cell.angle_alpha   90.00
_cell.angle_beta   90.00
_cell.angle_gamma   90.00
#
_symmetry.space_group_name_H-M   'P 1'
#
loop_
_entity.id
_entity.type
_entity.pdbx_description
1 polymer ?
#
loop_
_entity_poly.entity_id
_entity_poly.type
_entity_poly.pdbx_seq_one_letter_code
_entity_poly.pdbx_strand_id
1 'polypeptide(L)'
;MDNQHLKKVKLKIHGMHCASCEVLIERKFKKIAGIEKVHINHANGKADLICSCEPNIRQLNNLVREDGYQVSSWDDRNNGSIAVVHKNTITDYLQIGWIFLVIVSLYYILKQFDFLSNFSISQHMNYGLIFVIGLVAAVSSCIAVVGGLLLALAGKYNESHPDLTGIQRFKPHIYFNVGRIVGYTAFGAAVGALGSVMTLSPRANGYLMVLVSVVMLMLGFQLLHLFPGLRRFSPKMPKFISHKIHDFSTKESKGVPFVFGASTFFLPCGFTQALQLYVLASGDWKTGALTMLTFSLGTMPALLSLSAVSSFAKGVFQKHFLRFAGVLIVLLSLFNINNGLTLAGYNIASAFSFGSSNTGESNTPTVQIVDGKQIIKMKVSGYTYTPNRFTVVEGVPVEWQIDGGNAAGCGKVIVMPSLGISKYLSPQGITTITFTPMQTGDVPFNCSMGMMTRGSGFTVIPNTSGIVGAKVEAPANASAPACDPTIASCPETQKLSMEVSRARGVVPRSLTAKKGVPIELTIDDKDPLGGCMSIWVIPKYNITIPMNGTVSKNTFTPTESGIINITCSMGSKLAEINVTD
;
A
#
# COMPACT_ATOMS: atom_id res chain seq x y z
N MET A 1 -52.94 29.43 16.80
CA MET A 1 -51.54 29.72 16.46
C MET A 1 -50.78 29.88 17.76
N ASP A 2 -50.18 28.81 18.28
CA ASP A 2 -49.36 28.87 19.51
C ASP A 2 -47.91 29.11 19.12
N ASN A 3 -47.44 30.34 19.29
CA ASN A 3 -46.05 30.73 19.10
C ASN A 3 -45.23 30.24 20.32
N GLN A 4 -44.87 28.95 20.33
CA GLN A 4 -43.88 28.45 21.30
C GLN A 4 -42.53 29.10 21.00
N HIS A 5 -42.12 30.02 21.86
CA HIS A 5 -40.86 30.76 21.73
C HIS A 5 -39.67 29.80 21.93
N LEU A 6 -39.12 29.29 20.83
CA LEU A 6 -37.96 28.39 20.86
C LEU A 6 -36.77 29.06 21.54
N LYS A 7 -36.26 28.45 22.60
CA LYS A 7 -35.09 28.93 23.35
C LYS A 7 -33.84 28.19 22.90
N LYS A 8 -32.75 28.95 22.75
CA LYS A 8 -31.42 28.40 22.47
C LYS A 8 -30.68 28.17 23.78
N VAL A 9 -30.40 26.92 24.10
CA VAL A 9 -29.68 26.51 25.31
C VAL A 9 -28.29 26.02 24.90
N LYS A 10 -27.25 26.54 25.56
CA LYS A 10 -25.86 26.09 25.37
C LYS A 10 -25.43 25.24 26.55
N LEU A 11 -24.87 24.07 26.28
CA LEU A 11 -24.36 23.16 27.30
C LEU A 11 -22.93 22.74 26.97
N LYS A 12 -22.20 22.30 28.00
CA LYS A 12 -20.88 21.68 27.87
C LYS A 12 -20.99 20.19 28.16
N ILE A 13 -20.46 19.38 27.25
CA ILE A 13 -20.40 17.93 27.36
C ILE A 13 -18.94 17.51 27.53
N HIS A 14 -18.66 16.79 28.61
CA HIS A 14 -17.37 16.22 28.94
C HIS A 14 -17.28 14.75 28.50
N GLY A 15 -16.07 14.28 28.20
CA GLY A 15 -15.80 12.89 27.78
C GLY A 15 -15.86 12.63 26.27
N MET A 16 -16.17 13.64 25.44
CA MET A 16 -16.22 13.47 23.98
C MET A 16 -14.83 13.33 23.34
N HIS A 17 -14.76 12.45 22.34
CA HIS A 17 -13.48 11.94 21.83
C HIS A 17 -13.42 11.84 20.30
N CYS A 18 -14.54 11.82 19.60
CA CYS A 18 -14.60 11.80 18.14
C CYS A 18 -15.94 12.31 17.61
N ALA A 19 -16.05 12.50 16.29
CA ALA A 19 -17.30 12.88 15.64
C ALA A 19 -18.45 11.87 15.89
N SER A 20 -18.14 10.59 16.15
CA SER A 20 -19.16 9.60 16.52
C SER A 20 -19.81 9.89 17.88
N CYS A 21 -19.10 10.55 18.81
CA CYS A 21 -19.68 11.02 20.07
C CYS A 21 -20.74 12.10 19.82
N GLU A 22 -20.52 13.01 18.86
CA GLU A 22 -21.50 14.04 18.49
C GLU A 22 -22.82 13.38 18.06
N VAL A 23 -22.73 12.39 17.17
CA VAL A 23 -23.91 11.71 16.60
C VAL A 23 -24.68 10.91 17.64
N LEU A 24 -23.97 10.22 18.54
CA LEU A 24 -24.60 9.44 19.60
C LEU A 24 -25.37 10.33 20.57
N ILE A 25 -24.77 11.45 21.01
CA ILE A 25 -25.43 12.36 21.95
C ILE A 25 -26.53 13.19 21.26
N GLU A 26 -26.33 13.60 20.00
CA GLU A 26 -27.36 14.28 19.18
C GLU A 26 -28.64 13.45 19.12
N ARG A 27 -28.50 12.13 18.90
CA ARG A 27 -29.63 11.19 18.87
C ARG A 27 -30.29 11.01 20.21
N LYS A 28 -29.52 10.90 21.30
CA LYS A 28 -30.05 10.77 22.66
C LYS A 28 -30.84 12.01 23.07
N PHE A 29 -30.30 13.19 22.82
CA PHE A 29 -30.97 14.46 23.16
C PHE A 29 -32.20 14.72 22.28
N LYS A 30 -32.18 14.38 20.98
CA LYS A 30 -33.37 14.49 20.11
C LYS A 30 -34.57 13.64 20.56
N LYS A 31 -34.37 12.61 21.39
CA LYS A 31 -35.47 11.78 21.93
C LYS A 31 -36.21 12.45 23.10
N ILE A 32 -35.68 13.54 23.65
CA ILE A 32 -36.28 14.24 24.79
C ILE A 32 -37.40 15.14 24.27
N ALA A 33 -38.58 15.01 24.88
CA ALA A 33 -39.73 15.86 24.55
C ALA A 33 -39.38 17.34 24.76
N GLY A 34 -39.68 18.17 23.76
CA GLY A 34 -39.39 19.60 23.78
C GLY A 34 -38.04 20.01 23.18
N ILE A 35 -37.20 19.07 22.72
CA ILE A 35 -35.96 19.39 21.97
C ILE A 35 -36.20 19.24 20.46
N GLU A 36 -36.13 20.33 19.70
CA GLU A 36 -36.38 20.33 18.25
C GLU A 36 -35.11 20.13 17.43
N LYS A 37 -34.03 20.82 17.80
CA LYS A 37 -32.72 20.70 17.12
C LYS A 37 -31.60 20.58 18.13
N VAL A 38 -30.64 19.73 17.78
CA VAL A 38 -29.44 19.46 18.56
C VAL A 38 -28.24 19.55 17.63
N HIS A 39 -27.25 20.35 18.00
CA HIS A 39 -25.98 20.43 17.31
C HIS A 39 -24.84 20.30 18.33
N ILE A 40 -24.04 19.25 18.20
CA ILE A 40 -22.95 18.97 19.14
C ILE A 40 -21.61 19.05 18.42
N ASN A 41 -20.61 19.60 19.10
CA ASN A 41 -19.24 19.71 18.61
C ASN A 41 -18.26 19.06 19.61
N HIS A 42 -17.68 17.93 19.22
CA HIS A 42 -16.73 17.18 20.05
C HIS A 42 -15.41 17.91 20.25
N ALA A 43 -15.03 18.81 19.33
CA ALA A 43 -13.74 19.49 19.38
C ALA A 43 -13.66 20.54 20.49
N ASN A 44 -14.80 21.15 20.86
CA ASN A 44 -14.88 22.14 21.92
C ASN A 44 -15.83 21.75 23.07
N GLY A 45 -16.41 20.55 23.02
CA GLY A 45 -17.33 20.08 24.05
C GLY A 45 -18.70 20.77 24.04
N LYS A 46 -19.04 21.56 23.01
CA LYS A 46 -20.23 22.42 23.02
C LYS A 46 -21.45 21.70 22.45
N ALA A 47 -22.58 21.81 23.12
CA ALA A 47 -23.89 21.42 22.62
C ALA A 47 -24.81 22.65 22.52
N ASP A 48 -25.29 22.92 21.31
CA ASP A 48 -26.31 23.93 21.02
C ASP A 48 -27.65 23.21 20.84
N LEU A 49 -28.61 23.49 21.73
CA LEU A 49 -29.96 22.95 21.72
C LEU A 49 -30.97 24.05 21.37
N ILE A 50 -31.96 23.71 20.56
CA ILE A 50 -33.14 24.54 20.31
C ILE A 50 -34.33 23.78 20.88
N CYS A 51 -34.94 24.34 21.92
CA CYS A 51 -35.97 23.67 22.71
C CYS A 51 -37.19 24.55 22.94
N SER A 52 -38.38 23.95 22.97
CA SER A 52 -39.64 24.60 23.35
C SER A 52 -39.74 24.79 24.87
N CYS A 53 -39.04 23.96 25.65
CA CYS A 53 -38.89 24.08 27.10
C CYS A 53 -37.43 23.81 27.52
N GLU A 54 -37.00 24.37 28.64
CA GLU A 54 -35.61 24.24 29.08
C GLU A 54 -35.33 22.83 29.62
N PRO A 55 -34.40 22.07 29.02
CA PRO A 55 -34.20 20.67 29.39
C PRO A 55 -33.50 20.54 30.75
N ASN A 56 -33.99 19.62 31.58
CA ASN A 56 -33.41 19.40 32.90
C ASN A 56 -32.01 18.76 32.79
N ILE A 57 -30.98 19.46 33.29
CA ILE A 57 -29.58 19.01 33.24
C ILE A 57 -29.39 17.65 33.94
N ARG A 58 -30.14 17.34 35.00
CA ARG A 58 -30.08 16.01 35.66
C ARG A 58 -30.60 14.91 34.75
N GLN A 59 -31.66 15.17 34.00
CA GLN A 59 -32.22 14.22 33.03
C GLN A 59 -31.24 14.00 31.86
N LEU A 60 -30.63 15.08 31.36
CA LEU A 60 -29.58 15.00 30.32
C LEU A 60 -28.37 14.20 30.81
N ASN A 61 -27.90 14.45 32.04
CA ASN A 61 -26.81 13.70 32.65
C ASN A 61 -27.14 12.22 32.78
N ASN A 62 -28.32 11.86 33.30
CA ASN A 62 -28.71 10.46 33.44
C ASN A 62 -28.73 9.73 32.09
N LEU A 63 -29.11 10.41 31.00
CA LEU A 63 -29.15 9.82 29.67
C LEU A 63 -27.77 9.46 29.08
N VAL A 64 -26.73 10.20 29.47
CA VAL A 64 -25.38 10.07 28.87
C VAL A 64 -24.33 9.50 29.84
N ARG A 65 -24.67 9.37 31.12
CA ARG A 65 -23.77 8.88 32.17
C ARG A 65 -23.32 7.44 31.93
N GLU A 66 -24.22 6.59 31.43
CA GLU A 66 -23.91 5.18 31.10
C GLU A 66 -22.90 5.05 29.95
N ASP A 67 -22.79 6.06 29.08
CA ASP A 67 -21.77 6.08 28.01
C ASP A 67 -20.48 6.80 28.43
N GLY A 68 -20.37 7.20 29.71
CA GLY A 68 -19.19 7.88 30.25
C GLY A 68 -19.11 9.39 29.99
N TYR A 69 -20.21 10.04 29.57
CA TYR A 69 -20.25 11.50 29.38
C TYR A 69 -20.86 12.23 30.58
N GLN A 70 -20.55 13.52 30.70
CA GLN A 70 -21.15 14.42 31.70
C GLN A 70 -21.58 15.74 31.06
N VAL A 71 -22.69 16.30 31.51
CA VAL A 71 -23.30 17.53 30.99
C VAL A 71 -23.28 18.61 32.07
N SER A 72 -22.74 19.78 31.76
CA SER A 72 -22.76 20.96 32.62
C SER A 72 -23.30 22.18 31.85
N SER A 73 -23.67 23.24 32.58
CA SER A 73 -23.98 24.52 31.96
C SER A 73 -22.78 25.06 31.19
N TRP A 74 -23.06 25.77 30.10
CA TRP A 74 -22.04 26.50 29.35
C TRP A 74 -21.80 27.84 30.05
N ASP A 75 -20.60 28.04 30.59
CA ASP A 75 -20.20 29.31 31.23
C ASP A 75 -19.25 30.07 30.30
N ASP A 76 -19.58 31.32 29.96
CA ASP A 76 -18.80 32.18 29.06
C ASP A 76 -17.60 32.84 29.80
N ARG A 77 -17.55 32.75 31.14
CA ARG A 77 -16.52 33.39 32.00
C ARG A 77 -15.59 32.40 32.71
N ASN A 78 -14.93 31.50 32.00
CA ASN A 78 -13.57 31.08 32.37
C ASN A 78 -13.00 30.08 31.37
N ASN A 79 -11.71 30.29 31.09
CA ASN A 79 -10.69 29.40 30.53
C ASN A 79 -11.17 28.08 29.91
N GLY A 80 -10.63 27.80 28.72
CA GLY A 80 -10.62 26.49 28.07
C GLY A 80 -10.08 25.40 28.99
N SER A 81 -10.92 24.97 29.94
CA SER A 81 -10.85 23.70 30.64
C SER A 81 -11.26 22.67 29.61
N ILE A 82 -10.25 22.37 28.78
CA ILE A 82 -10.07 21.13 28.06
C ILE A 82 -10.68 20.04 28.95
N ALA A 83 -11.66 19.32 28.41
CA ALA A 83 -12.20 18.11 29.03
C ALA A 83 -11.04 17.34 29.69
N VAL A 84 -11.25 16.72 30.86
CA VAL A 84 -10.23 15.87 31.49
C VAL A 84 -9.98 14.67 30.57
N VAL A 85 -9.18 14.92 29.53
CA VAL A 85 -8.63 13.99 28.57
C VAL A 85 -7.38 13.53 29.27
N HIS A 86 -7.28 12.21 29.46
CA HIS A 86 -6.09 11.57 29.98
C HIS A 86 -4.90 12.01 29.12
N LYS A 87 -4.15 13.01 29.58
CA LYS A 87 -2.87 13.37 28.99
C LYS A 87 -1.90 12.29 29.43
N ASN A 88 -1.16 11.72 28.49
CA ASN A 88 -0.08 10.81 28.83
C ASN A 88 0.82 11.48 29.88
N THR A 89 1.08 10.77 30.97
CA THR A 89 2.10 11.18 31.94
C THR A 89 3.49 10.98 31.34
N ILE A 90 4.51 11.58 31.94
CA ILE A 90 5.92 11.37 31.51
C ILE A 90 6.26 9.88 31.50
N THR A 91 5.76 9.11 32.47
CA THR A 91 5.90 7.65 32.52
C THR A 91 5.29 6.94 31.30
N ASP A 92 4.17 7.45 30.78
CA ASP A 92 3.53 6.91 29.60
C ASP A 92 4.37 7.16 28.34
N TYR A 93 4.96 8.36 28.22
CA TYR A 93 5.90 8.67 27.12
C TYR A 93 7.16 7.81 27.18
N LEU A 94 7.74 7.60 28.38
CA LEU A 94 8.89 6.72 28.56
C LEU A 94 8.58 5.28 28.15
N GLN A 95 7.40 4.76 28.50
CA GLN A 95 6.98 3.43 28.07
C GLN A 95 6.81 3.32 26.56
N ILE A 96 6.21 4.33 25.92
CA ILE A 96 6.08 4.39 24.46
C ILE A 96 7.47 4.42 23.79
N GLY A 97 8.39 5.23 24.33
CA GLY A 97 9.77 5.31 23.86
C GLY A 97 10.53 3.99 24.01
N TRP A 98 10.37 3.30 25.13
CA TRP A 98 10.96 1.98 25.35
C TRP A 98 10.45 0.95 24.34
N ILE A 99 9.13 0.88 24.13
CA ILE A 99 8.53 -0.02 23.14
C ILE A 99 9.09 0.27 21.74
N PHE A 100 9.22 1.54 21.37
CA PHE A 100 9.81 1.95 20.10
C PHE A 100 11.25 1.44 19.95
N LEU A 101 12.09 1.66 20.98
CA LEU A 101 13.47 1.18 20.97
C LEU A 101 13.57 -0.34 20.85
N VAL A 102 12.73 -1.09 21.58
CA VAL A 102 12.70 -2.56 21.50
C VAL A 102 12.35 -3.03 20.09
N ILE A 103 11.33 -2.45 19.46
CA ILE A 103 10.92 -2.83 18.10
C ILE A 103 12.03 -2.51 17.09
N VAL A 104 12.66 -1.33 17.18
CA VAL A 104 13.74 -0.92 16.29
C VAL A 104 14.97 -1.80 16.47
N SER A 105 15.38 -2.07 17.71
CA SER A 105 16.50 -2.98 18.01
C SER A 105 16.24 -4.39 17.50
N LEU A 106 15.03 -4.94 17.72
CA LEU A 106 14.66 -6.24 17.20
C LEU A 106 14.75 -6.30 15.67
N TYR A 107 14.30 -5.24 14.97
CA TYR A 107 14.42 -5.15 13.53
C TYR A 107 15.89 -5.20 13.05
N TYR A 108 16.79 -4.43 13.67
CA TYR A 108 18.21 -4.46 13.31
C TYR A 108 18.87 -5.80 13.62
N ILE A 109 18.49 -6.46 14.72
CA ILE A 109 18.94 -7.82 15.05
C ILE A 109 18.49 -8.80 13.96
N LEU A 110 17.19 -8.82 13.61
CA LEU A 110 16.67 -9.72 12.57
C LEU A 110 17.33 -9.48 11.21
N LYS A 111 17.70 -8.24 10.91
CA LYS A 111 18.47 -7.89 9.70
C LYS A 111 19.90 -8.42 9.76
N GLN A 112 20.57 -8.35 10.91
CA GLN A 112 21.93 -8.85 11.10
C GLN A 112 22.03 -10.36 10.86
N PHE A 113 21.00 -11.12 11.21
CA PHE A 113 20.93 -12.57 11.03
C PHE A 113 20.39 -13.01 9.66
N ASP A 114 20.16 -12.08 8.72
CA ASP A 114 19.63 -12.32 7.38
C ASP A 114 18.33 -13.15 7.33
N PHE A 115 17.54 -13.15 8.42
CA PHE A 115 16.34 -13.99 8.55
C PHE A 115 15.23 -13.59 7.56
N LEU A 116 15.28 -12.34 7.05
CA LEU A 116 14.26 -11.75 6.19
C LEU A 116 14.53 -11.92 4.69
N SER A 117 15.75 -12.25 4.26
CA SER A 117 16.12 -12.33 2.83
C SER A 117 15.59 -13.60 2.15
N ASN A 118 15.36 -14.67 2.91
CA ASN A 118 14.94 -15.98 2.40
C ASN A 118 13.43 -16.11 2.12
N PHE A 119 12.60 -15.13 2.51
CA PHE A 119 11.17 -15.09 2.16
C PHE A 119 10.96 -14.43 0.79
N SER A 120 11.47 -15.05 -0.26
CA SER A 120 11.25 -14.56 -1.63
C SER A 120 9.89 -15.05 -2.18
N ILE A 121 9.07 -14.10 -2.63
CA ILE A 121 7.76 -14.36 -3.25
C ILE A 121 8.03 -14.87 -4.67
N SER A 122 7.89 -16.18 -4.86
CA SER A 122 8.10 -16.84 -6.15
C SER A 122 6.92 -16.63 -7.10
N GLN A 123 7.17 -16.79 -8.40
CA GLN A 123 6.21 -16.55 -9.49
C GLN A 123 4.96 -17.46 -9.46
N HIS A 124 5.02 -18.56 -8.71
CA HIS A 124 3.87 -19.42 -8.41
C HIS A 124 3.76 -19.56 -6.89
N MET A 125 3.06 -18.59 -6.28
CA MET A 125 2.73 -18.66 -4.86
C MET A 125 1.77 -19.82 -4.63
N ASN A 126 2.31 -20.95 -4.19
CA ASN A 126 1.51 -22.06 -3.71
C ASN A 126 0.58 -21.55 -2.60
N TYR A 127 -0.68 -21.99 -2.59
CA TYR A 127 -1.65 -21.70 -1.53
C TYR A 127 -1.09 -22.03 -0.13
N GLY A 128 -0.24 -23.06 -0.01
CA GLY A 128 0.47 -23.34 1.25
C GLY A 128 1.35 -22.18 1.73
N LEU A 129 2.10 -21.53 0.83
CA LEU A 129 2.91 -20.35 1.15
C LEU A 129 2.03 -19.16 1.50
N ILE A 130 0.92 -18.94 0.77
CA ILE A 130 -0.05 -17.88 1.07
C ILE A 130 -0.67 -18.06 2.46
N PHE A 131 -0.97 -19.30 2.86
CA PHE A 131 -1.46 -19.62 4.19
C PHE A 131 -0.44 -19.27 5.28
N VAL A 132 0.83 -19.64 5.09
CA VAL A 132 1.93 -19.30 6.00
C VAL A 132 2.14 -17.79 6.07
N ILE A 133 2.06 -17.08 4.95
CA ILE A 133 2.10 -15.61 4.93
C ILE A 133 0.94 -15.05 5.75
N GLY A 134 -0.27 -15.61 5.66
CA GLY A 134 -1.40 -15.26 6.51
C GLY A 134 -1.11 -15.46 8.01
N LEU A 135 -0.53 -16.59 8.37
CA LEU A 135 -0.14 -16.91 9.75
C LEU A 135 0.88 -15.90 10.29
N VAL A 136 1.95 -15.64 9.53
CA VAL A 136 3.01 -14.68 9.89
C VAL A 136 2.43 -13.26 9.96
N ALA A 137 1.61 -12.86 8.99
CA ALA A 137 0.97 -11.55 8.95
C ALA A 137 0.10 -11.31 10.19
N ALA A 138 -0.60 -12.34 10.67
CA ALA A 138 -1.46 -12.26 11.84
C ALA A 138 -0.72 -12.22 13.18
N VAL A 139 0.54 -12.65 13.24
CA VAL A 139 1.44 -12.47 14.40
C VAL A 139 2.25 -11.16 14.30
N SER A 140 2.32 -10.58 13.11
CA SER A 140 2.96 -9.29 12.83
C SER A 140 2.00 -8.12 13.14
N SER A 141 2.12 -7.03 12.40
CA SER A 141 1.39 -5.78 12.62
C SER A 141 -0.10 -5.82 12.38
N CYS A 142 -0.63 -6.84 11.70
CA CYS A 142 -2.07 -6.99 11.54
C CYS A 142 -2.74 -7.23 12.90
N ILE A 143 -2.05 -7.86 13.86
CA ILE A 143 -2.59 -8.10 15.21
C ILE A 143 -2.88 -6.80 15.94
N ALA A 144 -2.04 -5.78 15.73
CA ALA A 144 -2.17 -4.48 16.38
C ALA A 144 -3.45 -3.76 15.92
N VAL A 145 -3.67 -3.68 14.61
CA VAL A 145 -4.82 -2.96 14.03
C VAL A 145 -6.09 -3.79 14.16
N VAL A 146 -6.08 -5.01 13.62
CA VAL A 146 -7.25 -5.89 13.56
C VAL A 146 -7.60 -6.39 14.95
N GLY A 147 -6.62 -6.79 15.75
CA GLY A 147 -6.84 -7.23 17.13
C GLY A 147 -7.33 -6.09 18.03
N GLY A 148 -6.81 -4.88 17.87
CA GLY A 148 -7.32 -3.70 18.57
C GLY A 148 -8.77 -3.37 18.23
N LEU A 149 -9.13 -3.41 16.93
CA LEU A 149 -10.51 -3.24 16.47
C LEU A 149 -11.44 -4.34 17.01
N LEU A 150 -10.99 -5.60 16.92
CA LEU A 150 -11.75 -6.75 17.41
C LEU A 150 -12.01 -6.66 18.91
N LEU A 151 -11.00 -6.26 19.69
CA LEU A 151 -11.13 -6.06 21.14
C LEU A 151 -12.09 -4.92 21.49
N ALA A 152 -12.06 -3.81 20.75
CA ALA A 152 -13.00 -2.71 20.96
C ALA A 152 -14.46 -3.14 20.68
N LEU A 153 -14.69 -3.92 19.62
CA LEU A 153 -16.01 -4.45 19.28
C LEU A 153 -16.50 -5.47 20.31
N ALA A 154 -15.63 -6.40 20.73
CA ALA A 154 -15.95 -7.40 21.75
C ALA A 154 -16.21 -6.75 23.11
N GLY A 155 -15.43 -5.74 23.49
CA GLY A 155 -15.63 -4.96 24.72
C GLY A 155 -17.02 -4.31 24.74
N LYS A 156 -17.38 -3.59 23.67
CA LYS A 156 -18.70 -2.96 23.54
C LYS A 156 -19.85 -3.97 23.52
N TYR A 157 -19.66 -5.13 22.89
CA TYR A 157 -20.66 -6.20 22.85
C TYR A 157 -20.86 -6.82 24.24
N ASN A 158 -19.79 -7.02 25.00
CA ASN A 158 -19.83 -7.60 26.35
C ASN A 158 -20.38 -6.59 27.37
N GLU A 159 -20.12 -5.29 27.23
CA GLU A 159 -20.70 -4.23 28.08
C GLU A 159 -22.22 -4.11 27.89
N SER A 160 -22.69 -4.27 26.65
CA SER A 160 -24.13 -4.22 26.33
C SER A 160 -24.89 -5.49 26.71
N HIS A 161 -24.19 -6.56 27.08
CA HIS A 161 -24.79 -7.84 27.47
C HIS A 161 -24.06 -8.45 28.69
N PRO A 162 -24.22 -7.87 29.89
CA PRO A 162 -23.46 -8.25 31.09
C PRO A 162 -23.69 -9.71 31.53
N ASP A 163 -24.88 -10.27 31.26
CA ASP A 163 -25.33 -11.58 31.76
C ASP A 163 -24.93 -12.78 30.87
N LEU A 164 -24.08 -12.57 29.85
CA LEU A 164 -23.69 -13.63 28.91
C LEU A 164 -22.65 -14.61 29.48
N THR A 165 -22.83 -15.89 29.16
CA THR A 165 -21.87 -16.96 29.45
C THR A 165 -20.57 -16.83 28.62
N GLY A 166 -19.48 -17.45 29.07
CA GLY A 166 -18.15 -17.31 28.43
C GLY A 166 -18.13 -17.63 26.92
N ILE A 167 -18.91 -18.60 26.47
CA ILE A 167 -19.04 -18.96 25.04
C ILE A 167 -19.84 -17.90 24.26
N GLN A 168 -20.85 -17.29 24.87
CA GLN A 168 -21.63 -16.23 24.23
C GLN A 168 -20.84 -14.93 24.07
N ARG A 169 -19.86 -14.68 24.94
CA ARG A 169 -18.88 -13.58 24.80
C ARG A 169 -17.94 -13.78 23.62
N PHE A 170 -17.79 -15.02 23.13
CA PHE A 170 -16.95 -15.33 21.96
C PHE A 170 -17.64 -15.07 20.62
N LYS A 171 -18.97 -14.93 20.63
CA LYS A 171 -19.81 -14.73 19.44
C LYS A 171 -19.37 -13.56 18.52
N PRO A 172 -19.05 -12.35 19.03
CA PRO A 172 -18.55 -11.27 18.17
C PRO A 172 -17.23 -11.61 17.45
N HIS A 173 -16.36 -12.43 18.06
CA HIS A 173 -15.12 -12.86 17.44
C HIS A 173 -15.33 -13.82 16.26
N ILE A 174 -16.30 -14.72 16.39
CA ILE A 174 -16.69 -15.63 15.31
C ILE A 174 -17.28 -14.83 14.15
N TYR A 175 -18.26 -13.97 14.41
CA TYR A 175 -18.87 -13.16 13.35
C TYR A 175 -17.84 -12.29 12.63
N PHE A 176 -16.89 -11.71 13.37
CA PHE A 176 -15.81 -10.92 12.77
C PHE A 176 -14.92 -11.74 11.84
N ASN A 177 -14.44 -12.92 12.27
CA ASN A 177 -13.55 -13.75 11.43
C ASN A 177 -14.30 -14.36 10.24
N VAL A 178 -15.57 -14.75 10.41
CA VAL A 178 -16.42 -15.20 9.31
C VAL A 178 -16.63 -14.07 8.30
N GLY A 179 -16.96 -12.87 8.76
CA GLY A 179 -17.07 -11.68 7.91
C GLY A 179 -15.77 -11.37 7.17
N ARG A 180 -14.62 -11.54 7.84
CA ARG A 180 -13.30 -11.40 7.22
C ARG A 180 -13.08 -12.44 6.12
N ILE A 181 -13.32 -13.72 6.37
CA ILE A 181 -13.15 -14.78 5.36
C ILE A 181 -14.05 -14.54 4.15
N VAL A 182 -15.33 -14.27 4.37
CA VAL A 182 -16.30 -13.99 3.30
C VAL A 182 -15.92 -12.73 2.54
N GLY A 183 -15.60 -11.65 3.26
CA GLY A 183 -15.20 -10.37 2.67
C GLY A 183 -13.92 -10.46 1.85
N TYR A 184 -12.87 -11.08 2.39
CA TYR A 184 -11.60 -11.27 1.67
C TYR A 184 -11.79 -12.11 0.41
N THR A 185 -12.57 -13.18 0.49
CA THR A 185 -12.86 -14.02 -0.68
C THR A 185 -13.64 -13.25 -1.74
N ALA A 186 -14.70 -12.54 -1.35
CA ALA A 186 -15.54 -11.77 -2.27
C ALA A 186 -14.80 -10.57 -2.88
N PHE A 187 -14.14 -9.75 -2.06
CA PHE A 187 -13.37 -8.61 -2.56
C PHE A 187 -12.11 -9.06 -3.30
N GLY A 188 -11.50 -10.18 -2.92
CA GLY A 188 -10.42 -10.81 -3.67
C GLY A 188 -10.87 -11.25 -5.06
N ALA A 189 -12.03 -11.89 -5.18
CA ALA A 189 -12.63 -12.23 -6.46
C ALA A 189 -12.90 -10.98 -7.31
N ALA A 190 -13.48 -9.95 -6.70
CA ALA A 190 -13.78 -8.68 -7.38
C ALA A 190 -12.50 -7.99 -7.87
N VAL A 191 -11.47 -7.89 -7.03
CA VAL A 191 -10.18 -7.30 -7.41
C VAL A 191 -9.48 -8.13 -8.48
N GLY A 192 -9.51 -9.47 -8.39
CA GLY A 192 -8.97 -10.35 -9.43
C GLY A 192 -9.68 -10.17 -10.77
N ALA A 193 -11.01 -10.08 -10.75
CA ALA A 193 -11.82 -9.78 -11.94
C ALA A 193 -11.47 -8.39 -12.52
N LEU A 194 -11.43 -7.37 -11.67
CA LEU A 194 -11.09 -5.99 -12.06
C LEU A 194 -9.67 -5.88 -12.61
N GLY A 195 -8.75 -6.75 -12.20
CA GLY A 195 -7.40 -6.84 -12.74
C GLY A 195 -7.32 -6.98 -14.26
N SER A 196 -8.37 -7.56 -14.87
CA SER A 196 -8.48 -7.67 -16.32
C SER A 196 -8.82 -6.36 -17.04
N VAL A 197 -9.33 -5.34 -16.33
CA VAL A 197 -9.86 -4.07 -16.90
C VAL A 197 -9.18 -2.82 -16.32
N MET A 198 -8.69 -2.89 -15.08
CA MET A 198 -8.28 -1.73 -14.29
C MET A 198 -6.90 -1.95 -13.66
N THR A 199 -5.87 -1.39 -14.29
CA THR A 199 -4.51 -1.35 -13.74
C THR A 199 -4.10 0.10 -13.47
N LEU A 200 -3.80 0.43 -12.20
CA LEU A 200 -3.34 1.77 -11.82
C LEU A 200 -1.86 1.95 -12.19
N SER A 201 -1.48 3.09 -12.75
CA SER A 201 -0.06 3.40 -13.02
C SER A 201 0.78 3.35 -11.73
N PRO A 202 2.09 3.04 -11.81
CA PRO A 202 2.97 3.05 -10.63
C PRO A 202 2.84 4.33 -9.81
N ARG A 203 2.82 5.51 -10.47
CA ARG A 203 2.64 6.80 -9.78
C ARG A 203 1.30 6.91 -9.05
N ALA A 204 0.20 6.48 -9.67
CA ALA A 204 -1.12 6.51 -9.03
C ALA A 204 -1.20 5.59 -7.81
N ASN A 205 -0.59 4.40 -7.90
CA ASN A 205 -0.46 3.48 -6.77
C ASN A 205 0.41 4.09 -5.65
N GLY A 206 1.49 4.77 -6.02
CA GLY A 206 2.34 5.53 -5.09
C GLY A 206 1.54 6.57 -4.29
N TYR A 207 0.76 7.43 -4.97
CA TYR A 207 -0.09 8.43 -4.30
C TYR A 207 -1.16 7.82 -3.41
N LEU A 208 -1.83 6.74 -3.86
CA LEU A 208 -2.83 6.04 -3.05
C LEU A 208 -2.20 5.46 -1.78
N MET A 209 -1.02 4.85 -1.89
CA MET A 209 -0.29 4.30 -0.76
C MET A 209 0.09 5.39 0.26
N VAL A 210 0.53 6.56 -0.20
CA VAL A 210 0.84 7.71 0.67
C VAL A 210 -0.40 8.19 1.40
N LEU A 211 -1.50 8.45 0.66
CA LEU A 211 -2.74 8.94 1.23
C LEU A 211 -3.26 8.03 2.34
N VAL A 212 -3.28 6.73 2.06
CA VAL A 212 -3.79 5.73 3.00
C VAL A 212 -2.87 5.60 4.23
N SER A 213 -1.56 5.69 4.03
CA SER A 213 -0.57 5.64 5.12
C SER A 213 -0.59 6.88 6.01
N VAL A 214 -0.92 8.06 5.47
CA VAL A 214 -1.13 9.29 6.26
C VAL A 214 -2.34 9.13 7.20
N VAL A 215 -3.43 8.52 6.72
CA VAL A 215 -4.60 8.23 7.57
C VAL A 215 -4.24 7.25 8.68
N MET A 216 -3.50 6.18 8.39
CA MET A 216 -3.02 5.26 9.43
C MET A 216 -2.09 5.92 10.43
N LEU A 217 -1.18 6.77 9.98
CA LEU A 217 -0.25 7.50 10.83
C LEU A 217 -1.02 8.37 11.83
N MET A 218 -2.06 9.05 11.35
CA MET A 218 -2.96 9.82 12.19
C MET A 218 -3.67 8.96 13.25
N LEU A 219 -4.19 7.80 12.85
CA LEU A 219 -4.83 6.85 13.78
C LEU A 219 -3.83 6.30 14.81
N GLY A 220 -2.59 6.01 14.40
CA GLY A 220 -1.52 5.56 15.31
C GLY A 220 -1.17 6.62 16.36
N PHE A 221 -1.01 7.88 15.95
CA PHE A 221 -0.79 8.99 16.88
C PHE A 221 -1.97 9.23 17.81
N GLN A 222 -3.20 9.06 17.33
CA GLN A 222 -4.40 9.15 18.15
C GLN A 222 -4.45 8.01 19.18
N LEU A 223 -4.12 6.78 18.79
CA LEU A 223 -4.09 5.64 19.70
C LEU A 223 -3.03 5.83 20.81
N LEU A 224 -1.90 6.45 20.48
CA LEU A 224 -0.84 6.78 21.41
C LEU A 224 -1.08 8.06 22.21
N HIS A 225 -2.08 8.88 21.88
CA HIS A 225 -2.34 10.18 22.51
C HIS A 225 -1.11 11.14 22.57
N LEU A 226 -0.17 11.05 21.62
CA LEU A 226 1.08 11.84 21.63
C LEU A 226 0.84 13.34 21.41
N PHE A 227 -0.14 13.68 20.56
CA PHE A 227 -0.43 15.07 20.19
C PHE A 227 -1.91 15.38 20.43
N PRO A 228 -2.28 15.97 21.57
CA PRO A 228 -3.67 16.31 21.89
C PRO A 228 -4.33 17.22 20.84
N GLY A 229 -3.55 18.06 20.17
CA GLY A 229 -4.01 18.97 19.11
C GLY A 229 -4.35 18.29 17.78
N LEU A 230 -3.78 17.11 17.49
CA LEU A 230 -4.00 16.39 16.23
C LEU A 230 -5.44 15.85 16.10
N ARG A 231 -6.15 15.74 17.22
CA ARG A 231 -7.56 15.32 17.28
C ARG A 231 -8.52 16.25 16.53
N ARG A 232 -8.18 17.55 16.43
CA ARG A 232 -8.97 18.56 15.69
C ARG A 232 -9.00 18.26 14.19
N PHE A 233 -7.97 17.61 13.66
CA PHE A 233 -7.83 17.33 12.24
C PHE A 233 -8.46 15.99 11.81
N SER A 234 -9.14 15.28 12.71
CA SER A 234 -9.72 13.97 12.39
C SER A 234 -10.69 14.09 11.21
N PRO A 235 -10.54 13.26 10.16
CA PRO A 235 -11.46 13.25 9.03
C PRO A 235 -12.88 13.02 9.56
N LYS A 236 -13.72 14.06 9.48
CA LYS A 236 -15.12 13.96 9.91
C LYS A 236 -15.85 13.13 8.88
N MET A 237 -16.34 11.97 9.28
CA MET A 237 -17.30 11.25 8.45
C MET A 237 -18.54 12.13 8.25
N PRO A 238 -19.05 12.29 7.01
CA PRO A 238 -20.31 12.98 6.76
C PRO A 238 -21.41 12.45 7.68
N LYS A 239 -22.22 13.35 8.26
CA LYS A 239 -23.25 12.99 9.27
C LYS A 239 -24.21 11.90 8.77
N PHE A 240 -24.49 11.85 7.47
CA PHE A 240 -25.31 10.80 6.84
C PHE A 240 -24.70 9.39 6.99
N ILE A 241 -23.40 9.25 6.74
CA ILE A 241 -22.69 7.97 6.86
C ILE A 241 -22.64 7.53 8.32
N SER A 242 -22.33 8.46 9.22
CA SER A 242 -22.29 8.18 10.67
C SER A 242 -23.66 7.76 11.22
N HIS A 243 -24.74 8.41 10.79
CA HIS A 243 -26.10 8.00 11.13
C HIS A 243 -26.42 6.59 10.62
N LYS A 244 -26.11 6.29 9.35
CA LYS A 244 -26.37 4.96 8.77
C LYS A 244 -25.59 3.85 9.47
N ILE A 245 -24.33 4.09 9.82
CA ILE A 245 -23.49 3.16 10.60
C ILE A 245 -24.06 2.94 12.01
N HIS A 246 -24.54 4.01 12.67
CA HIS A 246 -25.10 3.91 14.01
C HIS A 246 -26.48 3.23 14.02
N ASP A 247 -27.31 3.40 12.99
CA ASP A 247 -28.57 2.66 12.83
C ASP A 247 -28.32 1.17 12.62
N PHE A 248 -27.34 0.83 11.78
CA PHE A 248 -26.88 -0.54 11.62
C PHE A 248 -26.34 -1.11 12.94
N SER A 249 -25.58 -0.32 13.70
CA SER A 249 -25.02 -0.75 14.98
C SER A 249 -26.03 -0.93 16.11
N THR A 250 -27.23 -0.34 16.02
CA THR A 250 -28.26 -0.41 17.07
C THR A 250 -29.40 -1.36 16.72
N LYS A 251 -29.70 -1.56 15.43
CA LYS A 251 -30.72 -2.53 14.98
C LYS A 251 -30.14 -3.92 14.71
N GLU A 252 -28.89 -4.03 14.27
CA GLU A 252 -28.23 -5.31 14.00
C GLU A 252 -27.01 -5.55 14.91
N SER A 253 -27.25 -5.83 16.19
CA SER A 253 -26.16 -6.14 17.15
C SER A 253 -25.31 -7.35 16.72
N LYS A 254 -25.83 -8.21 15.83
CA LYS A 254 -25.14 -9.41 15.31
C LYS A 254 -24.34 -9.16 14.02
N GLY A 255 -24.73 -8.19 13.20
CA GLY A 255 -24.12 -7.92 11.89
C GLY A 255 -22.89 -7.02 11.93
N VAL A 256 -22.75 -6.20 12.99
CA VAL A 256 -21.63 -5.25 13.13
C VAL A 256 -20.26 -5.93 13.08
N PRO A 257 -19.95 -6.98 13.89
CA PRO A 257 -18.63 -7.58 13.86
C PRO A 257 -18.33 -8.19 12.48
N PHE A 258 -19.32 -8.77 11.82
CA PHE A 258 -19.19 -9.33 10.47
C PHE A 258 -18.79 -8.28 9.43
N VAL A 259 -19.48 -7.13 9.39
CA VAL A 259 -19.18 -6.07 8.41
C VAL A 259 -17.81 -5.44 8.67
N PHE A 260 -17.44 -5.22 9.93
CA PHE A 260 -16.11 -4.72 10.27
C PHE A 260 -15.01 -5.73 9.93
N GLY A 261 -15.26 -7.02 10.13
CA GLY A 261 -14.40 -8.11 9.68
C GLY A 261 -14.18 -8.09 8.17
N ALA A 262 -15.25 -8.02 7.38
CA ALA A 262 -15.18 -7.93 5.92
C ALA A 262 -14.41 -6.67 5.45
N SER A 263 -14.66 -5.55 6.12
CA SER A 263 -14.03 -4.26 5.82
C SER A 263 -12.53 -4.24 6.10
N THR A 264 -11.99 -5.21 6.87
CA THR A 264 -10.54 -5.31 7.09
C THR A 264 -9.75 -5.58 5.81
N PHE A 265 -10.41 -6.03 4.73
CA PHE A 265 -9.80 -6.11 3.42
C PHE A 265 -9.25 -4.76 2.94
N PHE A 266 -9.94 -3.66 3.24
CA PHE A 266 -9.52 -2.32 2.85
C PHE A 266 -8.48 -1.73 3.80
N LEU A 267 -8.05 -2.47 4.83
CA LEU A 267 -6.98 -1.99 5.69
C LEU A 267 -5.63 -2.12 4.98
N PRO A 268 -4.90 -1.02 4.81
CA PRO A 268 -3.53 -1.01 4.28
C PRO A 268 -2.54 -1.74 5.19
N CYS A 269 -2.44 -3.06 5.06
CA CYS A 269 -1.35 -3.82 5.64
C CYS A 269 -0.45 -4.32 4.51
N GLY A 270 0.87 -4.24 4.67
CA GLY A 270 1.83 -4.55 3.58
C GLY A 270 1.61 -5.94 2.96
N PHE A 271 1.27 -6.95 3.77
CA PHE A 271 0.96 -8.30 3.30
C PHE A 271 -0.35 -8.35 2.49
N THR A 272 -1.41 -7.71 2.98
CA THR A 272 -2.71 -7.66 2.28
C THR A 272 -2.56 -6.84 0.98
N GLN A 273 -1.80 -5.74 0.99
CA GLN A 273 -1.52 -4.93 -0.20
C GLN A 273 -0.72 -5.72 -1.24
N ALA A 274 0.32 -6.45 -0.83
CA ALA A 274 1.11 -7.29 -1.74
C ALA A 274 0.23 -8.36 -2.41
N LEU A 275 -0.63 -9.03 -1.62
CA LEU A 275 -1.57 -10.01 -2.17
C LEU A 275 -2.68 -9.36 -3.01
N GLN A 276 -3.16 -8.17 -2.66
CA GLN A 276 -4.16 -7.44 -3.45
C GLN A 276 -3.59 -7.07 -4.81
N LEU A 277 -2.32 -6.62 -4.85
CA LEU A 277 -1.62 -6.33 -6.09
C LEU A 277 -1.32 -7.60 -6.90
N TYR A 278 -0.94 -8.71 -6.24
CA TYR A 278 -0.77 -10.00 -6.91
C TYR A 278 -2.07 -10.49 -7.53
N VAL A 279 -3.17 -10.44 -6.78
CA VAL A 279 -4.51 -10.82 -7.25
C VAL A 279 -4.97 -9.91 -8.39
N LEU A 280 -4.80 -8.60 -8.26
CA LEU A 280 -5.09 -7.64 -9.34
C LEU A 280 -4.24 -7.94 -10.58
N ALA A 281 -2.97 -8.29 -10.41
CA ALA A 281 -2.07 -8.65 -11.51
C ALA A 281 -2.39 -10.02 -12.14
N SER A 282 -3.05 -10.93 -11.42
CA SER A 282 -3.46 -12.22 -11.95
C SER A 282 -4.57 -12.11 -13.01
N GLY A 283 -5.40 -11.05 -12.94
CA GLY A 283 -6.51 -10.81 -13.87
C GLY A 283 -7.60 -11.89 -13.85
N ASP A 284 -7.57 -12.81 -12.88
CA ASP A 284 -8.52 -13.91 -12.74
C ASP A 284 -9.21 -13.84 -11.37
N TRP A 285 -10.54 -13.86 -11.41
CA TRP A 285 -11.38 -13.80 -10.23
C TRP A 285 -11.26 -15.05 -9.36
N LYS A 286 -10.99 -16.23 -9.95
CA LYS A 286 -10.83 -17.48 -9.18
C LYS A 286 -9.52 -17.47 -8.39
N THR A 287 -8.43 -17.12 -9.07
CA THR A 287 -7.12 -16.90 -8.42
C THR A 287 -7.25 -15.86 -7.31
N GLY A 288 -7.96 -14.76 -7.57
CA GLY A 288 -8.23 -13.74 -6.58
C GLY A 288 -9.00 -14.20 -5.34
N ALA A 289 -10.08 -14.95 -5.55
CA ALA A 289 -10.89 -15.51 -4.47
C ALA A 289 -10.08 -16.47 -3.60
N LEU A 290 -9.40 -17.45 -4.22
CA LEU A 290 -8.65 -18.50 -3.54
C LEU A 290 -7.44 -17.98 -2.80
N THR A 291 -6.69 -17.03 -3.38
CA THR A 291 -5.56 -16.40 -2.70
C THR A 291 -6.00 -15.68 -1.44
N MET A 292 -7.07 -14.87 -1.51
CA MET A 292 -7.54 -14.10 -0.37
C MET A 292 -8.25 -14.95 0.69
N LEU A 293 -8.97 -16.00 0.26
CA LEU A 293 -9.52 -17.02 1.15
C LEU A 293 -8.40 -17.68 1.96
N THR A 294 -7.37 -18.16 1.26
CA THR A 294 -6.25 -18.88 1.88
C THR A 294 -5.47 -17.99 2.85
N PHE A 295 -5.23 -16.73 2.47
CA PHE A 295 -4.63 -15.74 3.34
C PHE A 295 -5.48 -15.49 4.59
N SER A 296 -6.79 -15.29 4.43
CA SER A 296 -7.69 -15.06 5.56
C SER A 296 -7.75 -16.27 6.50
N LEU A 297 -7.77 -17.49 5.96
CA LEU A 297 -7.70 -18.72 6.76
C LEU A 297 -6.37 -18.82 7.52
N GLY A 298 -5.25 -18.45 6.89
CA GLY A 298 -3.94 -18.39 7.55
C GLY A 298 -3.91 -17.41 8.72
N THR A 299 -4.66 -16.30 8.64
CA THR A 299 -4.72 -15.31 9.73
C THR A 299 -5.61 -15.73 10.91
N MET A 300 -6.49 -16.72 10.69
CA MET A 300 -7.54 -17.10 11.64
C MET A 300 -6.97 -17.67 12.96
N PRO A 301 -6.00 -18.60 12.98
CA PRO A 301 -5.48 -19.18 14.22
C PRO A 301 -4.96 -18.13 15.19
N ALA A 302 -4.15 -17.17 14.72
CA ALA A 302 -3.57 -16.13 15.57
C ALA A 302 -4.65 -15.15 16.11
N LEU A 303 -5.65 -14.79 15.30
CA LEU A 303 -6.72 -13.89 15.72
C LEU A 303 -7.70 -14.55 16.69
N LEU A 304 -7.98 -15.84 16.52
CA LEU A 304 -8.77 -16.63 17.48
C LEU A 304 -8.01 -16.82 18.80
N SER A 305 -6.70 -17.08 18.75
CA SER A 305 -5.85 -17.13 19.95
C SER A 305 -5.84 -15.80 20.70
N LEU A 306 -5.71 -14.68 19.98
CA LEU A 306 -5.82 -13.36 20.60
C LEU A 306 -7.21 -13.12 21.20
N SER A 307 -8.27 -13.59 20.55
CA SER A 307 -9.64 -13.49 21.04
C SER A 307 -9.84 -14.21 22.37
N ALA A 308 -9.23 -15.40 22.51
CA ALA A 308 -9.22 -16.17 23.75
C ALA A 308 -8.48 -15.41 24.86
N VAL A 309 -7.27 -14.92 24.59
CA VAL A 309 -6.48 -14.14 25.57
C VAL A 309 -7.19 -12.84 25.96
N SER A 310 -7.84 -12.17 25.01
CA SER A 310 -8.52 -10.89 25.24
C SER A 310 -9.78 -11.00 26.10
N SER A 311 -10.41 -12.18 26.15
CA SER A 311 -11.55 -12.45 27.05
C SER A 311 -11.12 -12.47 28.52
N PHE A 312 -9.84 -12.68 28.80
CA PHE A 312 -9.24 -12.69 30.15
C PHE A 312 -8.35 -11.47 30.43
N ALA A 313 -7.84 -10.81 29.40
CA ALA A 313 -6.96 -9.65 29.54
C ALA A 313 -7.74 -8.36 29.83
N LYS A 314 -7.94 -8.05 31.12
CA LYS A 314 -8.46 -6.75 31.58
C LYS A 314 -7.34 -5.87 32.17
N GLY A 315 -7.49 -4.55 32.05
CA GLY A 315 -6.67 -3.57 32.75
C GLY A 315 -5.30 -3.30 32.11
N VAL A 316 -4.21 -3.60 32.83
CA VAL A 316 -2.84 -3.16 32.50
C VAL A 316 -2.33 -3.76 31.20
N PHE A 317 -2.66 -5.01 30.90
CA PHE A 317 -2.25 -5.68 29.66
C PHE A 317 -2.83 -5.00 28.42
N GLN A 318 -4.13 -4.67 28.44
CA GLN A 318 -4.79 -3.95 27.35
C GLN A 318 -4.15 -2.58 27.10
N LYS A 319 -3.79 -1.85 28.16
CA LYS A 319 -3.09 -0.56 28.07
C LYS A 319 -1.73 -0.69 27.36
N HIS A 320 -0.92 -1.69 27.72
CA HIS A 320 0.37 -1.95 27.07
C HIS A 320 0.21 -2.44 25.63
N PHE A 321 -0.75 -3.32 25.37
CA PHE A 321 -1.04 -3.83 24.03
C PHE A 321 -1.44 -2.71 23.07
N LEU A 322 -2.33 -1.79 23.48
CA LEU A 322 -2.73 -0.65 22.65
C LEU A 322 -1.57 0.32 22.38
N ARG A 323 -0.64 0.49 23.33
CA ARG A 323 0.61 1.26 23.11
C ARG A 323 1.52 0.60 22.11
N PHE A 324 1.77 -0.69 22.28
CA PHE A 324 2.54 -1.48 21.33
C PHE A 324 1.95 -1.42 19.92
N ALA A 325 0.64 -1.61 19.82
CA ALA A 325 -0.10 -1.50 18.57
C ALA A 325 0.07 -0.12 17.92
N GLY A 326 -0.07 0.96 18.70
CA GLY A 326 0.09 2.34 18.23
C GLY A 326 1.49 2.63 17.70
N VAL A 327 2.54 2.22 18.42
CA VAL A 327 3.94 2.41 17.98
C VAL A 327 4.20 1.66 16.66
N LEU A 328 3.73 0.42 16.57
CA LEU A 328 3.90 -0.41 15.38
C LEU A 328 3.16 0.18 14.16
N ILE A 329 1.94 0.69 14.34
CA ILE A 329 1.17 1.37 13.30
C ILE A 329 1.91 2.61 12.79
N VAL A 330 2.48 3.42 13.68
CA VAL A 330 3.25 4.62 13.30
C VAL A 330 4.46 4.23 12.46
N LEU A 331 5.25 3.25 12.91
CA LEU A 331 6.45 2.78 12.19
C LEU A 331 6.11 2.28 10.77
N LEU A 332 5.04 1.50 10.64
CA LEU A 332 4.61 0.97 9.34
C LEU A 332 4.03 2.03 8.42
N SER A 333 3.33 3.00 8.98
CA SER A 333 2.81 4.11 8.21
C SER A 333 3.96 4.93 7.61
N LEU A 334 5.00 5.23 8.39
CA LEU A 334 6.21 5.90 7.91
C LEU A 334 6.94 5.07 6.83
N PHE A 335 7.05 3.76 7.05
CA PHE A 335 7.60 2.81 6.08
C PHE A 335 6.85 2.86 4.74
N ASN A 336 5.51 2.83 4.79
CA ASN A 336 4.66 2.82 3.60
C ASN A 336 4.65 4.16 2.86
N ILE A 337 4.67 5.29 3.59
CA ILE A 337 4.79 6.63 3.01
C ILE A 337 6.06 6.74 2.15
N ASN A 338 7.20 6.27 2.67
CA ASN A 338 8.46 6.30 1.92
C ASN A 338 8.41 5.46 0.64
N ASN A 339 7.82 4.26 0.70
CA ASN A 339 7.69 3.38 -0.47
C ASN A 339 6.74 3.99 -1.51
N GLY A 340 5.62 4.57 -1.07
CA GLY A 340 4.66 5.23 -1.95
C GLY A 340 5.27 6.45 -2.67
N LEU A 341 6.09 7.24 -1.98
CA LEU A 341 6.77 8.40 -2.57
C LEU A 341 7.85 7.99 -3.58
N THR A 342 8.59 6.92 -3.29
CA THR A 342 9.54 6.31 -4.23
C THR A 342 8.83 5.86 -5.52
N LEU A 343 7.67 5.22 -5.41
CA LEU A 343 6.88 4.79 -6.58
C LEU A 343 6.26 5.96 -7.36
N ALA A 344 5.99 7.07 -6.67
CA ALA A 344 5.58 8.33 -7.29
C ALA A 344 6.74 9.09 -7.98
N GLY A 345 8.00 8.64 -7.79
CA GLY A 345 9.20 9.24 -8.38
C GLY A 345 9.96 10.20 -7.47
N TYR A 346 9.59 10.31 -6.19
CA TYR A 346 10.26 11.15 -5.20
C TYR A 346 11.13 10.32 -4.26
N ASN A 347 12.38 10.73 -4.04
CA ASN A 347 13.26 10.12 -3.04
C ASN A 347 13.39 11.06 -1.84
N ILE A 348 12.93 10.62 -0.67
CA ILE A 348 12.87 11.43 0.56
C ILE A 348 13.82 10.88 1.63
N ALA A 349 14.46 9.75 1.35
CA ALA A 349 15.51 9.19 2.21
C ALA A 349 16.70 10.16 2.34
N SER A 350 16.94 11.04 1.36
CA SER A 350 17.93 12.11 1.44
C SER A 350 17.54 13.26 2.36
N ALA A 351 16.24 13.54 2.54
CA ALA A 351 15.74 14.69 3.30
C ALA A 351 15.58 14.42 4.82
N PHE A 352 15.44 13.15 5.23
CA PHE A 352 15.25 12.75 6.64
C PHE A 352 16.50 12.13 7.29
N SER A 353 17.68 12.25 6.67
CA SER A 353 18.95 11.93 7.32
C SER A 353 19.26 12.97 8.42
N PHE A 354 18.55 12.87 9.54
CA PHE A 354 18.85 13.63 10.76
C PHE A 354 20.16 13.13 11.35
N GLY A 355 21.19 13.99 11.32
CA GLY A 355 22.38 13.82 12.14
C GLY A 355 23.41 12.82 11.62
N SER A 356 23.94 13.07 10.42
CA SER A 356 25.37 12.85 10.22
C SER A 356 25.87 13.88 9.22
N SER A 357 26.18 15.08 9.73
CA SER A 357 27.22 15.93 9.16
C SER A 357 28.57 15.25 9.36
N ASN A 358 28.73 14.05 8.78
CA ASN A 358 30.02 13.58 8.35
C ASN A 358 30.09 13.95 6.88
N THR A 359 30.81 15.02 6.61
CA THR A 359 31.66 15.16 5.41
C THR A 359 32.71 14.06 5.42
N GLY A 360 32.28 12.81 5.50
CA GLY A 360 33.04 11.64 5.11
C GLY A 360 32.46 11.26 3.76
N GLU A 361 33.31 11.25 2.74
CA GLU A 361 33.06 10.51 1.51
C GLU A 361 32.33 9.23 1.86
N SER A 362 31.01 9.18 1.62
CA SER A 362 30.40 7.89 1.36
C SER A 362 31.10 7.45 0.09
N ASN A 363 32.00 6.47 0.24
CA ASN A 363 32.61 5.64 -0.80
C ASN A 363 31.50 5.01 -1.65
N THR A 364 30.75 5.85 -2.31
CA THR A 364 29.87 5.51 -3.41
C THR A 364 30.86 5.20 -4.51
N PRO A 365 30.95 3.94 -4.98
CA PRO A 365 32.01 3.55 -5.89
C PRO A 365 32.01 4.49 -7.08
N THR A 366 33.06 5.34 -7.18
CA THR A 366 33.26 6.23 -8.32
C THR A 366 33.44 5.33 -9.52
N VAL A 367 32.52 5.49 -10.47
CA VAL A 367 32.40 4.63 -11.64
C VAL A 367 33.68 4.72 -12.46
N GLN A 368 34.22 3.57 -12.85
CA GLN A 368 35.41 3.53 -13.70
C GLN A 368 35.06 4.11 -15.07
N ILE A 369 35.82 5.12 -15.48
CA ILE A 369 35.77 5.68 -16.83
C ILE A 369 36.74 4.86 -17.67
N VAL A 370 36.20 4.08 -18.60
CA VAL A 370 36.97 3.27 -19.55
C VAL A 370 36.55 3.70 -20.94
N ASP A 371 37.52 4.10 -21.78
CA ASP A 371 37.29 4.54 -23.16
C ASP A 371 36.23 5.66 -23.31
N GLY A 372 36.21 6.63 -22.39
CA GLY A 372 35.27 7.75 -22.41
C GLY A 372 33.82 7.38 -22.06
N LYS A 373 33.59 6.18 -21.53
CA LYS A 373 32.29 5.70 -21.01
C LYS A 373 32.39 5.36 -19.53
N GLN A 374 31.29 5.56 -18.81
CA GLN A 374 31.17 5.23 -17.38
C GLN A 374 30.56 3.84 -17.24
N ILE A 375 31.34 2.83 -16.81
CA ILE A 375 30.86 1.45 -16.73
C ILE A 375 30.41 1.13 -15.29
N ILE A 376 29.11 0.91 -15.11
CA ILE A 376 28.52 0.51 -13.82
C ILE A 376 28.17 -0.97 -13.85
N LYS A 377 28.55 -1.71 -12.81
CA LYS A 377 28.14 -3.11 -12.62
C LYS A 377 27.22 -3.21 -11.41
N MET A 378 26.04 -3.81 -11.59
CA MET A 378 25.08 -4.07 -10.53
C MET A 378 24.60 -5.52 -10.58
N LYS A 379 24.39 -6.12 -9.41
CA LYS A 379 23.79 -7.44 -9.24
C LYS A 379 22.43 -7.32 -8.56
N VAL A 380 21.47 -8.11 -9.03
CA VAL A 380 20.14 -8.24 -8.43
C VAL A 380 19.99 -9.61 -7.80
N SER A 381 19.82 -9.64 -6.48
CA SER A 381 19.62 -10.87 -5.69
C SER A 381 18.29 -10.80 -4.96
N GLY A 382 17.27 -11.53 -5.46
CA GLY A 382 15.91 -11.50 -4.93
C GLY A 382 15.27 -10.12 -5.09
N TYR A 383 15.21 -9.37 -3.97
CA TYR A 383 14.70 -7.99 -3.88
C TYR A 383 15.80 -6.94 -3.62
N THR A 384 17.07 -7.34 -3.72
CA THR A 384 18.20 -6.48 -3.38
C THR A 384 19.02 -6.09 -4.61
N TYR A 385 19.31 -4.78 -4.73
CA TYR A 385 20.26 -4.20 -5.68
C TYR A 385 21.61 -3.97 -5.02
N THR A 386 22.69 -4.43 -5.66
CA THR A 386 24.05 -4.26 -5.16
C THR A 386 25.01 -3.89 -6.30
N PRO A 387 25.60 -2.68 -6.32
CA PRO A 387 25.29 -1.57 -5.43
C PRO A 387 23.91 -0.98 -5.72
N ASN A 388 23.22 -0.49 -4.69
CA ASN A 388 21.94 0.22 -4.84
C ASN A 388 22.14 1.73 -5.09
N ARG A 389 23.35 2.27 -4.87
CA ARG A 389 23.71 3.65 -5.20
C ARG A 389 25.06 3.74 -5.88
N PHE A 390 25.16 4.64 -6.84
CA PHE A 390 26.39 4.97 -7.57
C PHE A 390 26.33 6.41 -8.07
N THR A 391 27.46 6.96 -8.52
CA THR A 391 27.59 8.35 -8.98
C THR A 391 28.00 8.35 -10.45
N VAL A 392 27.40 9.22 -11.26
CA VAL A 392 27.76 9.38 -12.68
C VAL A 392 27.98 10.84 -13.02
N VAL A 393 28.84 11.12 -13.99
CA VAL A 393 29.18 12.46 -14.46
C VAL A 393 28.24 12.89 -15.57
N GLU A 394 27.76 14.13 -15.48
CA GLU A 394 26.94 14.79 -16.50
C GLU A 394 27.65 14.83 -17.88
N GLY A 395 26.90 14.58 -18.94
CA GLY A 395 27.40 14.62 -20.32
C GLY A 395 28.31 13.46 -20.73
N VAL A 396 28.65 12.55 -19.82
CA VAL A 396 29.49 11.38 -20.12
C VAL A 396 28.60 10.12 -20.26
N PRO A 397 28.69 9.37 -21.38
CA PRO A 397 27.87 8.19 -21.61
C PRO A 397 28.05 7.13 -20.53
N VAL A 398 26.93 6.53 -20.12
CA VAL A 398 26.86 5.49 -19.12
C VAL A 398 26.57 4.15 -19.78
N GLU A 399 27.36 3.14 -19.44
CA GLU A 399 27.08 1.73 -19.72
C GLU A 399 26.82 0.99 -18.42
N TRP A 400 25.55 0.68 -18.17
CA TRP A 400 25.12 0.04 -16.94
C TRP A 400 24.83 -1.45 -17.16
N GLN A 401 25.74 -2.29 -16.69
CA GLN A 401 25.70 -3.74 -16.75
C GLN A 401 25.02 -4.31 -15.50
N ILE A 402 23.89 -5.00 -15.69
CA ILE A 402 23.05 -5.53 -14.61
C ILE A 402 22.95 -7.05 -14.71
N ASP A 403 23.45 -7.77 -13.70
CA ASP A 403 23.21 -9.21 -13.51
C ASP A 403 21.85 -9.42 -12.85
N GLY A 404 20.89 -9.88 -13.66
CA GLY A 404 19.50 -10.15 -13.27
C GLY A 404 19.19 -11.61 -12.95
N GLY A 405 20.18 -12.51 -12.91
CA GLY A 405 19.97 -13.96 -12.84
C GLY A 405 19.10 -14.42 -11.65
N ASN A 406 19.23 -13.73 -10.51
CA ASN A 406 18.49 -14.03 -9.28
C ASN A 406 17.35 -13.03 -8.99
N ALA A 407 16.93 -12.23 -9.97
CA ALA A 407 15.85 -11.26 -9.79
C ALA A 407 14.48 -11.97 -9.63
N ALA A 408 13.72 -11.59 -8.60
CA ALA A 408 12.41 -12.18 -8.29
C ALA A 408 11.24 -11.21 -8.52
N GLY A 409 10.08 -11.75 -8.91
CA GLY A 409 8.84 -10.96 -9.04
C GLY A 409 8.97 -9.76 -9.97
N CYS A 410 8.53 -8.59 -9.49
CA CYS A 410 8.68 -7.29 -10.19
C CYS A 410 10.14 -6.96 -10.54
N GLY A 411 11.10 -7.54 -9.82
CA GLY A 411 12.53 -7.29 -9.93
C GLY A 411 13.16 -7.62 -11.25
N LYS A 412 12.48 -8.43 -12.05
CA LYS A 412 12.90 -8.74 -13.41
C LYS A 412 12.74 -7.54 -14.34
N VAL A 413 12.13 -6.45 -13.89
CA VAL A 413 12.01 -5.22 -14.66
C VAL A 413 12.50 -4.06 -13.80
N ILE A 414 13.53 -3.37 -14.29
CA ILE A 414 14.02 -2.13 -13.71
C ILE A 414 13.36 -0.94 -14.40
N VAL A 415 12.95 0.04 -13.60
CA VAL A 415 12.24 1.25 -14.06
C VAL A 415 12.95 2.49 -13.52
N MET A 416 13.21 3.43 -14.42
CA MET A 416 13.75 4.78 -14.15
C MET A 416 12.78 5.81 -14.74
N PRO A 417 11.74 6.22 -13.98
CA PRO A 417 10.68 7.07 -14.52
C PRO A 417 11.16 8.44 -15.02
N SER A 418 12.18 9.01 -14.39
CA SER A 418 12.76 10.31 -14.77
C SER A 418 13.51 10.28 -16.10
N LEU A 419 14.02 9.11 -16.51
CA LEU A 419 14.68 8.92 -17.79
C LEU A 419 13.78 8.25 -18.84
N GLY A 420 12.56 7.86 -18.47
CA GLY A 420 11.67 7.09 -19.34
C GLY A 420 12.17 5.67 -19.65
N ILE A 421 13.17 5.17 -18.93
CA ILE A 421 13.78 3.86 -19.21
C ILE A 421 13.05 2.77 -18.40
N SER A 422 12.66 1.71 -19.10
CA SER A 422 12.17 0.46 -18.51
C SER A 422 12.84 -0.71 -19.21
N LYS A 423 13.49 -1.59 -18.45
CA LYS A 423 14.26 -2.71 -19.04
C LYS A 423 14.02 -4.02 -18.30
N TYR A 424 13.74 -5.08 -19.06
CA TYR A 424 13.73 -6.44 -18.55
C TYR A 424 15.15 -6.93 -18.29
N LEU A 425 15.37 -7.45 -17.09
CA LEU A 425 16.62 -8.06 -16.65
C LEU A 425 16.57 -9.55 -16.96
N SER A 426 17.36 -9.95 -17.96
CA SER A 426 17.40 -11.34 -18.42
C SER A 426 17.88 -12.28 -17.29
N PRO A 427 17.23 -13.43 -17.07
CA PRO A 427 17.73 -14.44 -16.16
C PRO A 427 18.96 -15.18 -16.70
N GLN A 428 19.27 -15.05 -17.99
CA GLN A 428 20.30 -15.83 -18.69
C GLN A 428 21.55 -15.01 -19.07
N GLY A 429 21.77 -13.83 -18.47
CA GLY A 429 22.97 -13.05 -18.72
C GLY A 429 22.93 -11.63 -18.17
N ILE A 430 23.98 -10.87 -18.47
CA ILE A 430 24.09 -9.47 -18.07
C ILE A 430 23.25 -8.61 -19.03
N THR A 431 22.34 -7.82 -18.47
CA THR A 431 21.55 -6.84 -19.21
C THR A 431 22.25 -5.49 -19.17
N THR A 432 22.58 -4.93 -20.34
CA THR A 432 23.22 -3.61 -20.44
C THR A 432 22.21 -2.52 -20.79
N ILE A 433 22.22 -1.43 -20.02
CA ILE A 433 21.44 -0.21 -20.28
C ILE A 433 22.42 0.92 -20.60
N THR A 434 22.22 1.60 -21.72
CA THR A 434 23.07 2.72 -22.15
C THR A 434 22.27 4.02 -22.15
N PHE A 435 22.80 5.08 -21.53
CA PHE A 435 22.18 6.41 -21.52
C PHE A 435 23.24 7.50 -21.29
N THR A 436 22.91 8.75 -21.61
CA THR A 436 23.78 9.91 -21.31
C THR A 436 23.01 10.88 -20.40
N PRO A 437 23.44 11.08 -19.15
CA PRO A 437 22.75 11.99 -18.23
C PRO A 437 23.05 13.45 -18.60
N MET A 438 22.01 14.25 -18.87
CA MET A 438 22.14 15.65 -19.29
C MET A 438 21.79 16.68 -18.21
N GLN A 439 21.33 16.22 -17.04
CA GLN A 439 20.91 17.07 -15.94
C GLN A 439 21.49 16.51 -14.65
N THR A 440 22.11 17.38 -13.86
CA THR A 440 22.57 17.05 -12.51
C THR A 440 21.40 16.76 -11.57
N GLY A 441 21.64 15.94 -10.55
CA GLY A 441 20.65 15.57 -9.54
C GLY A 441 20.50 14.06 -9.33
N ASP A 442 19.61 13.70 -8.39
CA ASP A 442 19.35 12.32 -8.01
C ASP A 442 18.30 11.68 -8.92
N VAL A 443 18.68 10.56 -9.54
CA VAL A 443 17.82 9.75 -10.41
C VAL A 443 17.44 8.46 -9.68
N PRO A 444 16.20 8.33 -9.17
CA PRO A 444 15.77 7.10 -8.51
C PRO A 444 15.48 6.00 -9.53
N PHE A 445 15.80 4.76 -9.15
CA PHE A 445 15.38 3.57 -9.89
C PHE A 445 14.81 2.51 -8.95
N ASN A 446 13.81 1.77 -9.41
CA ASN A 446 13.20 0.68 -8.64
C ASN A 446 12.60 -0.39 -9.58
N CYS A 447 12.05 -1.47 -9.04
CA CYS A 447 11.20 -2.36 -9.84
C CYS A 447 9.87 -1.68 -10.16
N SER A 448 9.10 -2.27 -11.08
CA SER A 448 7.75 -1.78 -11.46
C SER A 448 6.75 -1.64 -10.29
N MET A 449 7.00 -2.28 -9.14
CA MET A 449 6.16 -2.18 -7.93
C MET A 449 6.79 -1.35 -6.79
N GLY A 450 8.02 -0.84 -6.95
CA GLY A 450 8.66 0.01 -5.92
C GLY A 450 9.16 -0.74 -4.68
N MET A 451 9.31 -2.06 -4.75
CA MET A 451 9.57 -2.93 -3.59
C MET A 451 11.05 -3.32 -3.41
N MET A 452 11.94 -2.89 -4.30
CA MET A 452 13.37 -3.22 -4.23
C MET A 452 14.10 -2.40 -3.17
N THR A 453 15.43 -2.58 -3.07
CA THR A 453 16.29 -1.89 -2.11
C THR A 453 15.95 -0.40 -1.97
N ARG A 454 15.90 0.06 -0.73
CA ARG A 454 15.57 1.46 -0.41
C ARG A 454 16.63 2.43 -0.88
N GLY A 455 16.15 3.62 -1.25
CA GLY A 455 17.01 4.72 -1.67
C GLY A 455 17.80 4.43 -2.94
N SER A 456 17.41 3.40 -3.69
CA SER A 456 18.08 3.02 -4.92
C SER A 456 17.97 4.12 -5.95
N GLY A 457 19.11 4.49 -6.49
CA GLY A 457 19.24 5.65 -7.34
C GLY A 457 20.69 5.98 -7.56
N PHE A 458 20.95 6.78 -8.58
CA PHE A 458 22.27 7.32 -8.82
C PHE A 458 22.25 8.83 -8.83
N THR A 459 23.37 9.43 -8.46
CA THR A 459 23.52 10.88 -8.44
C THR A 459 24.31 11.30 -9.67
N VAL A 460 23.74 12.21 -10.46
CA VAL A 460 24.43 12.86 -11.57
C VAL A 460 25.17 14.09 -11.02
N ILE A 461 26.49 14.07 -11.07
CA ILE A 461 27.36 15.17 -10.65
C ILE A 461 27.81 16.02 -11.84
N PRO A 462 28.02 17.33 -11.65
CA PRO A 462 28.50 18.21 -12.72
C PRO A 462 29.87 17.78 -13.22
N ASN A 463 30.09 17.93 -14.53
CA ASN A 463 31.36 17.62 -15.18
C ASN A 463 32.39 18.74 -14.97
N THR A 464 32.88 18.89 -13.74
CA THR A 464 33.87 19.91 -13.38
C THR A 464 35.28 19.59 -13.91
N SER A 465 35.53 18.34 -14.29
CA SER A 465 36.83 17.86 -14.78
C SER A 465 36.98 17.92 -16.32
N GLY A 466 35.97 18.40 -17.04
CA GLY A 466 36.02 18.53 -18.50
C GLY A 466 36.11 17.18 -19.24
N ILE A 467 35.56 16.11 -18.66
CA ILE A 467 35.60 14.77 -19.26
C ILE A 467 34.80 14.79 -20.56
N VAL A 468 35.47 14.61 -21.68
CA VAL A 468 34.82 14.46 -22.99
C VAL A 468 34.38 13.02 -23.12
N GLY A 469 33.08 12.78 -23.05
CA GLY A 469 32.51 11.45 -23.28
C GLY A 469 32.84 10.96 -24.70
N ALA A 470 33.06 9.66 -24.85
CA ALA A 470 33.15 9.07 -26.18
C ALA A 470 31.89 9.43 -26.98
N LYS A 471 32.04 9.75 -28.27
CA LYS A 471 30.86 9.88 -29.15
C LYS A 471 30.06 8.58 -29.00
N VAL A 472 28.86 8.68 -28.44
CA VAL A 472 27.90 7.58 -28.50
C VAL A 472 27.53 7.52 -29.96
N GLU A 473 28.22 6.68 -30.72
CA GLU A 473 27.53 5.98 -31.77
C GLU A 473 26.34 5.36 -31.05
N ALA A 474 25.15 5.90 -31.32
CA ALA A 474 23.90 5.23 -30.98
C ALA A 474 24.16 3.76 -31.30
N PRO A 475 23.87 2.80 -30.40
CA PRO A 475 24.01 1.41 -30.75
C PRO A 475 23.34 1.32 -32.11
N ALA A 476 24.14 1.04 -33.16
CA ALA A 476 23.58 0.75 -34.46
C ALA A 476 22.49 -0.22 -34.10
N ASN A 477 21.24 0.12 -34.42
CA ASN A 477 20.15 -0.82 -34.26
C ASN A 477 20.73 -2.11 -34.80
N ALA A 478 21.04 -3.06 -33.92
CA ALA A 478 21.46 -4.36 -34.35
C ALA A 478 20.17 -5.08 -34.75
N SER A 479 19.38 -4.43 -35.63
CA SER A 479 19.00 -5.05 -36.87
C SER A 479 20.29 -5.57 -37.50
N ALA A 480 20.70 -6.77 -37.06
CA ALA A 480 21.41 -7.68 -37.93
C ALA A 480 20.76 -7.58 -39.31
N PRO A 481 21.55 -7.56 -40.40
CA PRO A 481 21.08 -7.13 -41.70
C PRO A 481 19.75 -7.81 -42.02
N ALA A 482 18.69 -6.99 -42.13
CA ALA A 482 17.62 -7.31 -43.05
C ALA A 482 18.35 -7.71 -44.33
N CYS A 483 18.23 -8.98 -44.69
CA CYS A 483 19.07 -9.65 -45.67
C CYS A 483 19.40 -8.73 -46.86
N ASP A 484 20.64 -8.80 -47.35
CA ASP A 484 21.05 -7.99 -48.49
C ASP A 484 20.33 -8.51 -49.76
N PRO A 485 19.36 -7.76 -50.32
CA PRO A 485 18.59 -8.21 -51.47
C PRO A 485 19.43 -8.30 -52.75
N THR A 486 20.67 -7.79 -52.73
CA THR A 486 21.62 -7.92 -53.84
C THR A 486 22.41 -9.23 -53.81
N ILE A 487 22.39 -9.97 -52.69
CA ILE A 487 23.21 -11.18 -52.47
C ILE A 487 22.35 -12.41 -52.10
N ALA A 488 21.12 -12.24 -51.60
CA ALA A 488 20.21 -13.36 -51.31
C ALA A 488 18.71 -13.00 -51.43
N SER A 489 17.87 -14.01 -51.67
CA SER A 489 16.40 -13.91 -51.57
C SER A 489 15.98 -13.81 -50.10
N CYS A 490 15.76 -12.58 -49.63
CA CYS A 490 15.38 -12.31 -48.26
C CYS A 490 13.93 -12.74 -47.99
N PRO A 491 13.67 -13.57 -46.96
CA PRO A 491 12.29 -13.89 -46.60
C PRO A 491 11.55 -12.63 -46.14
N GLU A 492 10.36 -12.40 -46.69
CA GLU A 492 9.52 -11.26 -46.32
C GLU A 492 9.23 -11.25 -44.81
N THR A 493 9.38 -10.08 -44.18
CA THR A 493 9.14 -9.91 -42.75
C THR A 493 7.66 -10.14 -42.42
N GLN A 494 7.39 -11.01 -41.45
CA GLN A 494 6.05 -11.33 -40.97
C GLN A 494 5.53 -10.19 -40.11
N LYS A 495 4.55 -9.44 -40.65
CA LYS A 495 3.90 -8.37 -39.90
C LYS A 495 2.82 -8.96 -39.02
N LEU A 496 3.03 -8.88 -37.71
CA LEU A 496 2.04 -9.25 -36.71
C LEU A 496 1.48 -7.98 -36.08
N SER A 497 0.18 -7.95 -35.83
CA SER A 497 -0.46 -6.84 -35.14
C SER A 497 -1.36 -7.32 -34.04
N MET A 498 -1.41 -6.56 -32.95
CA MET A 498 -2.39 -6.71 -31.90
C MET A 498 -2.81 -5.33 -31.41
N GLU A 499 -4.08 -5.24 -31.02
CA GLU A 499 -4.61 -4.09 -30.30
C GLU A 499 -4.70 -4.43 -28.82
N VAL A 500 -4.40 -3.44 -27.99
CA VAL A 500 -4.67 -3.48 -26.56
C VAL A 500 -5.58 -2.29 -26.21
N SER A 501 -6.75 -2.59 -25.68
CA SER A 501 -7.69 -1.57 -25.18
C SER A 501 -8.40 -2.06 -23.93
N ARG A 502 -8.88 -1.13 -23.09
CA ARG A 502 -9.70 -1.46 -21.92
C ARG A 502 -11.02 -2.13 -22.31
N ALA A 503 -11.56 -1.78 -23.47
CA ALA A 503 -12.83 -2.30 -23.97
C ALA A 503 -12.72 -3.75 -24.50
N ARG A 504 -11.63 -4.08 -25.19
CA ARG A 504 -11.49 -5.39 -25.87
C ARG A 504 -10.41 -6.29 -25.28
N GLY A 505 -9.64 -5.81 -24.31
CA GLY A 505 -8.47 -6.50 -23.81
C GLY A 505 -7.38 -6.57 -24.88
N VAL A 506 -6.70 -7.71 -24.99
CA VAL A 506 -5.66 -7.97 -25.99
C VAL A 506 -6.27 -8.74 -27.15
N VAL A 507 -6.21 -8.20 -28.37
CA VAL A 507 -6.81 -8.83 -29.56
C VAL A 507 -5.86 -8.73 -30.76
N PRO A 508 -5.48 -9.85 -31.39
CA PRO A 508 -5.69 -11.23 -30.95
C PRO A 508 -4.76 -11.62 -29.78
N ARG A 509 -5.19 -12.57 -28.93
CA ARG A 509 -4.37 -13.12 -27.83
C ARG A 509 -3.34 -14.17 -28.29
N SER A 510 -3.54 -14.75 -29.45
CA SER A 510 -2.66 -15.75 -30.03
C SER A 510 -2.38 -15.36 -31.48
N LEU A 511 -1.11 -15.30 -31.82
CA LEU A 511 -0.61 -15.00 -33.16
C LEU A 511 0.17 -16.21 -33.67
N THR A 512 0.35 -16.32 -34.98
CA THR A 512 1.13 -17.40 -35.60
C THR A 512 2.25 -16.79 -36.42
N ALA A 513 3.45 -17.39 -36.33
CA ALA A 513 4.61 -16.98 -37.10
C ALA A 513 5.42 -18.21 -37.54
N LYS A 514 6.21 -18.06 -38.59
CA LYS A 514 7.16 -19.07 -39.05
C LYS A 514 8.53 -18.89 -38.41
N LYS A 515 9.17 -20.01 -38.09
CA LYS A 515 10.57 -20.08 -37.65
C LYS A 515 11.51 -19.53 -38.73
N GLY A 516 12.57 -18.87 -38.31
CA GLY A 516 13.62 -18.35 -39.18
C GLY A 516 13.26 -17.08 -39.97
N VAL A 517 12.01 -16.63 -39.91
CA VAL A 517 11.55 -15.44 -40.65
C VAL A 517 11.32 -14.26 -39.68
N PRO A 518 11.93 -13.08 -39.91
CA PRO A 518 11.78 -11.92 -39.03
C PRO A 518 10.31 -11.54 -38.79
N ILE A 519 9.99 -11.13 -37.57
CA ILE A 519 8.68 -10.63 -37.14
C ILE A 519 8.78 -9.11 -36.93
N GLU A 520 7.85 -8.34 -37.50
CA GLU A 520 7.54 -6.98 -37.07
C GLU A 520 6.24 -7.03 -36.25
N LEU A 521 6.36 -6.97 -34.93
CA LEU A 521 5.22 -6.95 -34.02
C LEU A 521 4.80 -5.51 -33.74
N THR A 522 3.60 -5.16 -34.21
CA THR A 522 2.94 -3.89 -33.92
C THR A 522 1.92 -4.09 -32.81
N ILE A 523 2.06 -3.34 -31.71
CA ILE A 523 1.10 -3.33 -30.61
C ILE A 523 0.48 -1.93 -30.55
N ASP A 524 -0.79 -1.84 -30.91
CA ASP A 524 -1.58 -0.62 -30.86
C ASP A 524 -2.20 -0.48 -29.45
N ASP A 525 -1.49 0.24 -28.58
CA ASP A 525 -1.94 0.52 -27.23
C ASP A 525 -2.90 1.72 -27.23
N LYS A 526 -4.20 1.45 -27.15
CA LYS A 526 -5.25 2.49 -27.16
C LYS A 526 -5.39 3.21 -25.83
N ASP A 527 -4.97 2.60 -24.73
CA ASP A 527 -5.21 3.09 -23.37
C ASP A 527 -3.95 2.89 -22.49
N PRO A 528 -3.37 3.94 -21.87
CA PRO A 528 -2.21 3.75 -21.00
C PRO A 528 -2.52 2.75 -19.88
N LEU A 529 -1.75 1.67 -19.85
CA LEU A 529 -1.90 0.56 -18.91
C LEU A 529 -1.04 0.80 -17.66
N GLY A 530 -1.54 0.40 -16.50
CA GLY A 530 -0.84 0.50 -15.23
C GLY A 530 -0.33 -0.84 -14.68
N GLY A 531 0.22 -0.82 -13.47
CA GLY A 531 0.62 -2.00 -12.73
C GLY A 531 1.66 -2.83 -13.45
N CYS A 532 1.52 -4.15 -13.43
CA CYS A 532 2.41 -5.03 -14.19
C CYS A 532 2.21 -4.90 -15.71
N MET A 533 1.03 -4.44 -16.14
CA MET A 533 0.66 -4.29 -17.56
C MET A 533 1.24 -3.04 -18.20
N SER A 534 1.79 -2.10 -17.41
CA SER A 534 2.43 -0.90 -17.94
C SER A 534 3.70 -1.22 -18.74
N ILE A 535 4.27 -2.41 -18.53
CA ILE A 535 5.46 -2.88 -19.21
C ILE A 535 5.24 -4.32 -19.63
N TRP A 536 5.13 -4.53 -20.93
CA TRP A 536 5.09 -5.87 -21.51
C TRP A 536 6.50 -6.35 -21.80
N VAL A 537 6.68 -7.65 -21.74
CA VAL A 537 7.97 -8.30 -21.90
C VAL A 537 7.79 -9.49 -22.83
N ILE A 538 8.75 -9.68 -23.74
CA ILE A 538 8.93 -10.94 -24.46
C ILE A 538 10.23 -11.56 -23.92
N PRO A 539 10.15 -12.39 -22.86
CA PRO A 539 11.33 -12.79 -22.10
C PRO A 539 12.39 -13.49 -22.95
N LYS A 540 11.97 -14.35 -23.88
CA LYS A 540 12.86 -15.11 -24.77
C LYS A 540 13.78 -14.22 -25.63
N TYR A 541 13.35 -12.99 -25.93
CA TYR A 541 14.09 -12.05 -26.77
C TYR A 541 14.56 -10.80 -26.00
N ASN A 542 14.40 -10.77 -24.67
CA ASN A 542 14.74 -9.61 -23.83
C ASN A 542 14.10 -8.29 -24.30
N ILE A 543 12.93 -8.36 -24.93
CA ILE A 543 12.20 -7.18 -25.43
C ILE A 543 11.32 -6.64 -24.31
N THR A 544 11.35 -5.32 -24.13
CA THR A 544 10.52 -4.60 -23.17
C THR A 544 9.71 -3.56 -23.92
N ILE A 545 8.40 -3.54 -23.68
CA ILE A 545 7.45 -2.73 -24.42
C ILE A 545 6.68 -1.87 -23.39
N PRO A 546 7.05 -0.59 -23.20
CA PRO A 546 6.32 0.32 -22.33
C PRO A 546 4.96 0.66 -22.96
N MET A 547 3.90 0.51 -22.18
CA MET A 547 2.51 0.71 -22.61
C MET A 547 2.04 2.10 -22.20
N ASN A 548 2.28 3.08 -23.07
CA ASN A 548 2.09 4.50 -22.81
C ASN A 548 0.90 5.11 -23.59
N GLY A 549 0.01 4.29 -24.16
CA GLY A 549 -1.10 4.75 -25.00
C GLY A 549 -0.66 5.14 -26.42
N THR A 550 0.34 4.45 -26.95
CA THR A 550 0.92 4.71 -28.28
C THR A 550 1.18 3.41 -29.03
N VAL A 551 1.19 3.45 -30.35
CA VAL A 551 1.61 2.30 -31.17
C VAL A 551 3.09 2.01 -30.94
N SER A 552 3.40 0.79 -30.49
CA SER A 552 4.77 0.30 -30.37
C SER A 552 5.08 -0.71 -31.47
N LYS A 553 6.32 -0.66 -31.98
CA LYS A 553 6.82 -1.58 -32.99
C LYS A 553 8.09 -2.25 -32.50
N ASN A 554 8.12 -3.57 -32.54
CA ASN A 554 9.27 -4.36 -32.10
C ASN A 554 9.59 -5.42 -33.14
N THR A 555 10.87 -5.57 -33.47
CA THR A 555 11.34 -6.53 -34.47
C THR A 555 12.22 -7.60 -33.85
N PHE A 556 11.97 -8.86 -34.16
CA PHE A 556 12.81 -9.99 -33.73
C PHE A 556 12.60 -11.22 -34.62
N THR A 557 13.57 -12.14 -34.63
CA THR A 557 13.51 -13.35 -35.46
C THR A 557 13.41 -14.59 -34.58
N PRO A 558 12.35 -15.40 -34.70
CA PRO A 558 12.24 -16.64 -33.96
C PRO A 558 13.16 -17.72 -34.53
N THR A 559 14.09 -18.23 -33.73
CA THR A 559 15.07 -19.25 -34.15
C THR A 559 14.59 -20.68 -33.91
N GLU A 560 13.54 -20.88 -33.11
CA GLU A 560 13.02 -22.18 -32.70
C GLU A 560 11.49 -22.19 -32.76
N SER A 561 10.93 -23.35 -33.09
CA SER A 561 9.48 -23.59 -33.08
C SER A 561 8.97 -23.76 -31.65
N GLY A 562 7.70 -23.42 -31.43
CA GLY A 562 7.06 -23.46 -30.11
C GLY A 562 6.39 -22.14 -29.71
N ILE A 563 6.04 -22.02 -28.43
CA ILE A 563 5.25 -20.89 -27.94
C ILE A 563 6.17 -19.80 -27.38
N ILE A 564 6.09 -18.61 -27.97
CA ILE A 564 6.70 -17.40 -27.42
C ILE A 564 5.64 -16.69 -26.57
N ASN A 565 5.84 -16.65 -25.26
CA ASN A 565 4.94 -15.94 -24.35
C ASN A 565 5.27 -14.44 -24.32
N ILE A 566 4.22 -13.63 -24.41
CA ILE A 566 4.25 -12.20 -24.11
C ILE A 566 3.67 -12.04 -22.71
N THR A 567 4.43 -11.47 -21.78
CA THR A 567 4.08 -11.38 -20.37
C THR A 567 4.06 -9.94 -19.87
N CYS A 568 3.43 -9.70 -18.72
CA CYS A 568 3.59 -8.46 -17.99
C CYS A 568 4.94 -8.42 -17.24
N SER A 569 5.27 -7.29 -16.60
CA SER A 569 6.51 -7.14 -15.81
C SER A 569 6.63 -8.11 -14.62
N MET A 570 5.51 -8.69 -14.21
CA MET A 570 5.44 -9.70 -13.15
C MET A 570 5.49 -11.14 -13.67
N GLY A 571 5.54 -11.36 -14.99
CA GLY A 571 5.60 -12.70 -15.59
C GLY A 571 4.26 -13.36 -15.90
N SER A 572 3.12 -12.71 -15.61
CA SER A 572 1.81 -13.21 -16.01
C SER A 572 1.64 -13.17 -17.52
N LYS A 573 1.15 -14.27 -18.12
CA LYS A 573 0.95 -14.42 -19.57
C LYS A 573 -0.20 -13.54 -20.07
N LEU A 574 0.07 -12.78 -21.13
CA LEU A 574 -0.88 -11.83 -21.73
C LEU A 574 -1.34 -12.25 -23.12
N ALA A 575 -0.37 -12.67 -23.93
CA ALA A 575 -0.56 -13.17 -25.28
C ALA A 575 0.54 -14.18 -25.63
N GLU A 576 0.39 -14.85 -26.76
CA GLU A 576 1.38 -15.80 -27.27
C GLU A 576 1.57 -15.65 -28.78
N ILE A 577 2.76 -16.02 -29.24
CA ILE A 577 3.07 -16.21 -30.65
C ILE A 577 3.46 -17.68 -30.83
N ASN A 578 2.63 -18.43 -31.55
CA ASN A 578 2.87 -19.81 -31.92
C ASN A 578 3.78 -19.85 -33.14
N VAL A 579 5.02 -20.28 -32.93
CA VAL A 579 6.01 -20.43 -33.99
C VAL A 579 5.94 -21.83 -34.56
N THR A 580 5.60 -21.92 -35.85
CA THR A 580 5.60 -23.16 -36.62
C THR A 580 6.83 -23.23 -37.50
N ASP A 581 7.19 -24.45 -37.94
CA ASP A 581 8.27 -24.65 -38.91
C ASP A 581 7.99 -24.03 -40.28
#